data_AF-A0A929T257-F1
#
_entry.id   AF-A0A929T257-F1
#
_cell.length_a   1.000
_cell.length_b   1.000
_cell.length_c   1.000
_cell.angle_alpha   90.00
_cell.angle_beta   90.00
_cell.angle_gamma   90.00
#
_symmetry.space_group_name_H-M   'P 1'
#
loop_
_entity.id
_entity.type
_entity.pdbx_description
1 polymer ?
#
loop_
_entity_poly.entity_id
_entity_poly.type
_entity_poly.pdbx_seq_one_letter_code
_entity_poly.pdbx_strand_id
1 'polypeptide(L)'
;MRFRKWKRLQQAATFVTTLAVALSVALAPLPDEAAAFLPVRNSISAQAAGPVQGIDVSAYQGAVNWQAVKASGIQFAFVRIGTSKTIDRFYPANLNGAAAVGIRAGAYWYT
;
A
#
# COMPACT_ATOMS: atom_id res chain seq x y z
N MET A 1 -73.75 -33.37 -13.87
CA MET A 1 -73.14 -33.10 -12.54
C MET A 1 -71.64 -33.42 -12.54
N ARG A 2 -70.75 -32.53 -12.99
CA ARG A 2 -69.29 -32.81 -12.96
C ARG A 2 -68.38 -31.57 -12.82
N PHE A 3 -68.89 -30.46 -12.28
CA PHE A 3 -68.12 -29.20 -12.17
C PHE A 3 -67.95 -28.66 -10.73
N ARG A 4 -68.64 -29.22 -9.73
CA ARG A 4 -68.55 -28.76 -8.33
C ARG A 4 -67.40 -29.37 -7.54
N LYS A 5 -66.81 -30.48 -8.00
CA LYS A 5 -65.68 -31.14 -7.31
C LYS A 5 -64.37 -30.36 -7.47
N TRP A 6 -64.21 -29.56 -8.53
CA TRP A 6 -62.95 -28.88 -8.85
C TRP A 6 -62.73 -27.58 -8.06
N LYS A 7 -63.80 -26.86 -7.70
CA LYS A 7 -63.71 -25.68 -6.82
C LYS A 7 -63.28 -26.03 -5.39
N ARG A 8 -63.67 -27.20 -4.87
CA ARG A 8 -63.25 -27.66 -3.53
C ARG A 8 -61.76 -28.06 -3.49
N LEU A 9 -61.23 -28.55 -4.61
CA LEU A 9 -59.81 -28.89 -4.75
C LEU A 9 -58.93 -27.62 -4.84
N GLN A 10 -59.44 -26.57 -5.48
CA GLN A 10 -58.74 -25.28 -5.50
C GLN A 10 -58.70 -24.63 -4.10
N GLN A 11 -59.78 -24.72 -3.32
CA GLN A 11 -59.81 -24.15 -1.96
C GLN A 11 -58.93 -24.92 -0.96
N ALA A 12 -58.81 -26.24 -1.08
CA ALA A 12 -57.92 -27.03 -0.23
C ALA A 12 -56.43 -26.77 -0.51
N ALA A 13 -56.07 -26.51 -1.78
CA ALA A 13 -54.70 -26.21 -2.17
C ALA A 13 -54.21 -24.86 -1.61
N THR A 14 -55.07 -23.83 -1.56
CA THR A 14 -54.68 -22.50 -1.10
C THR A 14 -54.41 -22.43 0.41
N PHE A 15 -55.07 -23.26 1.21
CA PHE A 15 -54.88 -23.30 2.68
C PHE A 15 -53.57 -23.97 3.11
N VAL A 16 -53.05 -24.91 2.32
CA VAL A 16 -51.77 -25.58 2.63
C VAL A 16 -50.58 -24.66 2.32
N THR A 17 -50.72 -23.79 1.32
CA THR A 17 -49.68 -22.82 0.94
C THR A 17 -49.54 -21.63 1.91
N THR A 18 -50.58 -21.26 2.66
CA THR A 18 -50.46 -20.15 3.63
C THR A 18 -49.86 -20.57 4.97
N LEU A 19 -49.94 -21.86 5.35
CA LEU A 19 -49.32 -22.34 6.59
C LEU A 19 -47.79 -22.47 6.48
N ALA A 20 -47.26 -22.70 5.27
CA ALA A 20 -45.82 -22.82 5.05
C ALA A 20 -45.07 -21.49 5.15
N VAL A 21 -45.73 -20.36 4.90
CA VAL A 21 -45.08 -19.03 4.97
C VAL A 21 -44.94 -18.54 6.42
N ALA A 22 -45.82 -18.95 7.33
CA ALA A 22 -45.76 -18.53 8.73
C ALA A 22 -44.66 -19.26 9.54
N LEU A 23 -44.28 -20.47 9.15
CA LEU A 23 -43.26 -21.26 9.88
C LEU A 23 -41.81 -20.91 9.48
N SER A 24 -41.61 -20.25 8.34
CA SER A 24 -40.27 -19.84 7.88
C SER A 24 -39.81 -18.48 8.42
N VAL A 25 -40.69 -17.73 9.10
CA VAL A 25 -40.35 -16.40 9.68
C VAL A 25 -39.75 -16.51 11.09
N ALA A 26 -39.76 -17.70 11.72
CA ALA A 26 -39.23 -17.90 13.08
C ALA A 26 -37.73 -18.24 13.12
N LEU A 27 -37.04 -18.30 11.98
CA LEU A 27 -35.59 -18.57 11.90
C LEU A 27 -34.87 -17.57 10.99
N ALA A 28 -35.30 -16.31 11.01
CA ALA A 28 -34.42 -15.25 10.55
C ALA A 28 -33.42 -14.97 11.69
N PRO A 29 -32.11 -15.20 11.51
CA PRO A 29 -31.13 -14.75 12.50
C PRO A 29 -31.30 -13.24 12.70
N LEU A 30 -31.37 -12.81 13.96
CA LEU A 30 -31.38 -11.38 14.30
C LEU A 30 -30.21 -10.71 13.58
N PRO A 31 -30.37 -9.52 12.99
CA PRO A 31 -29.23 -8.82 12.43
C PRO A 31 -28.21 -8.62 13.55
N ASP A 32 -27.04 -9.24 13.42
CA ASP A 32 -25.89 -8.97 14.27
C ASP A 32 -25.45 -7.53 13.99
N GLU A 33 -26.12 -6.56 14.63
CA GLU A 33 -25.76 -5.14 14.58
C GLU A 33 -24.37 -4.87 15.19
N ALA A 34 -23.70 -5.90 15.72
CA ALA A 34 -22.28 -5.86 16.05
C ALA A 34 -21.35 -5.82 14.82
N ALA A 35 -21.84 -6.14 13.61
CA ALA A 35 -21.02 -6.14 12.39
C ALA A 35 -20.88 -4.74 11.74
N ALA A 36 -21.61 -3.72 12.20
CA ALA A 36 -21.64 -2.40 11.56
C ALA A 36 -20.45 -1.48 11.93
N PHE A 37 -19.47 -1.98 12.69
CA PHE A 37 -18.20 -1.27 12.91
C PHE A 37 -17.03 -2.22 12.65
N LEU A 38 -16.93 -2.73 11.43
CA LEU A 38 -15.64 -3.24 10.97
C LEU A 38 -14.69 -2.04 11.00
N PRO A 39 -13.62 -2.05 11.83
CA PRO A 39 -12.60 -1.03 11.69
C PRO A 39 -12.14 -1.13 10.24
N VAL A 40 -12.24 -0.03 9.49
CA VAL A 40 -11.56 0.11 8.20
C VAL A 40 -10.07 -0.05 8.51
N ARG A 41 -9.61 -1.29 8.53
CA ARG A 41 -8.20 -1.63 8.54
C ARG A 41 -7.75 -1.49 7.09
N ASN A 42 -7.72 -0.24 6.62
CA ASN A 42 -6.79 0.12 5.58
C ASN A 42 -5.40 0.03 6.22
N SER A 43 -4.89 -1.19 6.40
CA SER A 43 -3.47 -1.39 6.55
C SER A 43 -2.89 -0.91 5.22
N ILE A 44 -2.40 0.33 5.21
CA ILE A 44 -1.53 0.81 4.14
C ILE A 44 -0.27 -0.03 4.28
N SER A 45 -0.30 -1.22 3.70
CA SER A 45 0.87 -2.09 3.60
C SER A 45 1.81 -1.40 2.62
N ALA A 46 2.75 -0.62 3.16
CA ALA A 46 3.86 -0.13 2.37
C ALA A 46 4.68 -1.35 1.92
N GLN A 47 4.50 -1.77 0.67
CA GLN A 47 5.37 -2.76 0.07
C GLN A 47 6.75 -2.11 -0.06
N ALA A 48 7.72 -2.55 0.74
CA ALA A 48 9.09 -2.09 0.60
C ALA A 48 9.54 -2.38 -0.83
N ALA A 49 9.95 -1.35 -1.58
CA ALA A 49 10.39 -1.45 -2.98
C ALA A 49 11.72 -2.22 -3.16
N GLY A 50 12.16 -2.95 -2.13
CA GLY A 50 13.50 -3.52 -2.02
C GLY A 50 14.53 -2.51 -1.52
N PRO A 51 15.73 -2.98 -1.13
CA PRO A 51 16.81 -2.11 -0.72
C PRO A 51 17.28 -1.25 -1.90
N VAL A 52 17.40 0.06 -1.67
CA VAL A 52 17.96 1.00 -2.64
C VAL A 52 19.47 1.10 -2.40
N GLN A 53 20.27 0.99 -3.46
CA GLN A 53 21.73 1.14 -3.34
C GLN A 53 22.14 2.61 -3.39
N GLY A 54 23.04 2.98 -2.48
CA GLY A 54 23.63 4.30 -2.38
C GLY A 54 25.07 4.27 -1.91
N ILE A 55 25.75 5.40 -2.03
CA ILE A 55 27.15 5.59 -1.60
C ILE A 55 27.30 6.82 -0.70
N ASP A 56 28.36 6.86 0.09
CA ASP A 56 28.83 8.08 0.76
C ASP A 56 30.17 8.51 0.16
N VAL A 57 30.34 9.81 -0.06
CA VAL A 57 31.55 10.37 -0.65
C VAL A 57 31.99 11.64 0.07
N SER A 58 33.28 11.88 0.01
CA SER A 58 33.96 13.01 0.60
C SER A 58 35.25 13.31 -0.19
N ALA A 59 36.07 14.22 0.32
CA ALA A 59 37.38 14.51 -0.27
C ALA A 59 38.32 13.31 -0.33
N TYR A 60 38.09 12.27 0.47
CA TYR A 60 38.94 11.07 0.50
C TYR A 60 38.86 10.26 -0.79
N GLN A 61 37.76 10.34 -1.54
CA GLN A 61 37.61 9.69 -2.85
C GLN A 61 38.25 10.47 -3.99
N GLY A 62 38.62 11.75 -3.79
CA GLY A 62 39.10 12.62 -4.85
C GLY A 62 38.02 12.92 -5.90
N ALA A 63 38.41 12.99 -7.16
CA ALA A 63 37.49 13.23 -8.27
C ALA A 63 36.69 11.95 -8.60
N VAL A 64 35.37 12.01 -8.42
CA VAL A 64 34.47 10.87 -8.65
C VAL A 64 33.95 10.88 -10.09
N ASN A 65 34.01 9.72 -10.76
CA ASN A 65 33.35 9.51 -12.05
C ASN A 65 31.86 9.15 -11.83
N TRP A 66 31.01 10.16 -11.83
CA TRP A 66 29.58 10.01 -11.57
C TRP A 66 28.81 9.21 -12.64
N GLN A 67 29.28 9.20 -13.89
CA GLN A 67 28.69 8.38 -14.95
C GLN A 67 28.91 6.89 -14.66
N ALA A 68 30.12 6.51 -14.24
CA ALA A 68 30.42 5.14 -13.83
C ALA A 68 29.61 4.72 -12.60
N VAL A 69 29.46 5.61 -11.62
CA VAL A 69 28.63 5.38 -10.43
C VAL A 69 27.15 5.16 -10.81
N LYS A 70 26.62 5.95 -11.75
CA LYS A 70 25.25 5.75 -12.24
C LYS A 70 25.12 4.40 -12.97
N ALA A 71 26.08 4.06 -13.81
CA ALA A 71 26.11 2.80 -14.54
C ALA A 71 26.21 1.57 -13.63
N SER A 72 26.80 1.70 -12.43
CA SER A 72 26.87 0.62 -11.45
C SER A 72 25.57 0.44 -10.64
N GLY A 73 24.49 1.15 -10.98
CA GLY A 73 23.18 0.97 -10.35
C GLY A 73 22.95 1.80 -9.07
N ILE A 74 23.84 2.74 -8.75
CA ILE A 74 23.67 3.63 -7.60
C ILE A 74 22.54 4.62 -7.85
N GLN A 75 21.66 4.79 -6.85
CA GLN A 75 20.45 5.59 -6.96
C GLN A 75 20.48 6.86 -6.10
N PHE A 76 21.26 6.85 -5.01
CA PHE A 76 21.48 8.03 -4.17
C PHE A 76 22.93 8.12 -3.66
N ALA A 77 23.34 9.32 -3.28
CA ALA A 77 24.64 9.56 -2.68
C ALA A 77 24.53 10.54 -1.50
N PHE A 78 25.29 10.29 -0.43
CA PHE A 78 25.51 11.27 0.64
C PHE A 78 26.88 11.91 0.49
N VAL A 79 26.92 13.25 0.50
CA VAL A 79 28.15 14.02 0.30
C VAL A 79 28.52 14.74 1.59
N ARG A 80 29.74 14.53 2.08
CA ARG A 80 30.25 15.30 3.22
C ARG A 80 30.49 16.75 2.80
N ILE A 81 29.91 17.70 3.53
CA ILE A 81 30.17 19.14 3.34
C ILE A 81 31.41 19.56 4.12
N GLY A 82 31.65 18.97 5.29
CA GLY A 82 32.78 19.34 6.14
C GLY A 82 32.80 18.58 7.45
N THR A 83 33.79 18.94 8.25
CA THR A 83 33.98 18.50 9.63
C THR A 83 34.02 19.71 10.56
N SER A 84 34.04 19.49 11.87
CA SER A 84 34.32 20.53 12.87
C SER A 84 35.62 21.32 12.64
N LYS A 85 36.54 20.83 11.80
CA LYS A 85 37.83 21.48 11.50
C LYS A 85 37.91 22.13 10.14
N THR A 86 37.20 21.62 9.13
CA THR A 86 37.43 22.03 7.74
C THR A 86 36.25 21.73 6.82
N ILE A 87 36.13 22.49 5.73
CA ILE A 87 35.18 22.24 4.65
C ILE A 87 35.76 21.23 3.67
N ASP A 88 34.94 20.29 3.24
CA ASP A 88 35.31 19.28 2.26
C ASP A 88 35.40 19.89 0.87
N ARG A 89 36.61 20.07 0.34
CA ARG A 89 36.85 20.75 -0.93
C ARG A 89 36.11 20.15 -2.15
N PHE A 90 35.69 18.88 -2.07
CA PHE A 90 35.02 18.20 -3.17
C PHE A 90 33.49 18.23 -3.06
N TYR A 91 32.91 18.74 -1.96
CA TYR A 91 31.45 18.75 -1.79
C TYR A 91 30.68 19.39 -2.96
N PRO A 92 31.11 20.54 -3.56
CA PRO A 92 30.36 21.15 -4.65
C PRO A 92 30.41 20.29 -5.92
N ALA A 93 31.58 19.74 -6.24
CA ALA A 93 31.79 18.89 -7.40
C ALA A 93 30.99 17.58 -7.28
N ASN A 94 30.93 17.01 -6.06
CA ASN A 94 30.19 15.80 -5.77
C ASN A 94 28.67 16.00 -5.88
N LEU A 95 28.14 17.07 -5.28
CA LEU A 95 26.71 17.39 -5.37
C LEU A 95 26.29 17.66 -6.82
N ASN A 96 27.05 18.48 -7.54
CA ASN A 96 26.74 18.83 -8.93
C ASN A 96 26.89 17.64 -9.87
N GLY A 97 27.97 16.85 -9.71
CA GLY A 97 28.23 15.69 -10.54
C GLY A 97 27.19 14.59 -10.38
N ALA A 98 26.77 14.30 -9.13
CA ALA A 98 25.70 13.36 -8.85
C ALA A 98 24.36 13.82 -9.42
N ALA A 99 24.01 15.10 -9.23
CA ALA A 99 22.77 15.67 -9.77
C ALA A 99 22.73 15.62 -11.31
N ALA A 100 23.85 15.91 -11.97
CA ALA A 100 23.97 15.91 -13.43
C ALA A 100 23.68 14.54 -14.08
N VAL A 101 23.92 13.44 -13.36
CA VAL A 101 23.63 12.06 -13.83
C VAL A 101 22.31 11.50 -13.26
N GLY A 102 21.51 12.35 -12.59
CA GLY A 102 20.23 11.95 -12.00
C GLY A 102 20.36 11.00 -10.81
N ILE A 103 21.43 11.13 -10.01
CA ILE A 103 21.55 10.49 -8.69
C ILE A 103 21.03 11.49 -7.65
N ARG A 104 20.18 11.01 -6.73
CA ARG A 104 19.68 11.84 -5.63
C ARG A 104 20.80 12.10 -4.64
N ALA A 105 21.28 13.34 -4.55
CA ALA A 105 22.36 13.70 -3.66
C ALA A 105 21.83 14.36 -2.38
N GLY A 106 22.16 13.78 -1.22
CA GLY A 106 22.03 14.40 0.09
C GLY A 106 23.39 14.88 0.59
N ALA A 107 23.40 15.72 1.62
CA ALA A 107 24.62 16.26 2.18
C ALA A 107 24.66 16.10 3.70
N TYR A 108 25.86 15.93 4.28
CA TYR A 108 26.03 15.73 5.72
C TYR A 108 27.21 16.53 6.30
N TRP A 109 27.14 16.79 7.60
CA TRP A 109 28.20 17.42 8.39
C TRP A 109 28.74 16.42 9.40
N TYR A 110 30.06 16.34 9.53
CA TYR A 110 30.71 15.44 10.49
C TYR A 110 31.15 16.21 11.73
N THR A 111 30.59 15.88 12.90
CA THR A 111 30.89 16.56 14.17
C THR A 111 32.05 15.90 14.90
#